data_AF-A0AAD6RH51-F1
#
_entry.id   AF-A0AAD6RH51-F1
#
_cell.length_a   1.000
_cell.length_b   1.000
_cell.length_c   1.000
_cell.angle_alpha   90.00
_cell.angle_beta   90.00
_cell.angle_gamma   90.00
#
_symmetry.space_group_name_H-M   'P 1'
#
loop_
_entity.id
_entity.type
_entity.pdbx_description
1 polymer ?
#
loop_
_entity_poly.entity_id
_entity_poly.type
_entity_poly.pdbx_seq_one_letter_code
_entity_poly.pdbx_strand_id
1 'polypeptide(L)' 'MSPARPHGVKDACRLLNLGDSITTHHISPAGSIHRDSPAAGYLMNVG' A
#
# COMPACT_ATOMS: atom_id res chain seq x y z
N MET A 1 -21.81 9.82 -10.43
CA MET A 1 -21.72 9.36 -9.03
C MET A 1 -21.11 10.44 -8.17
N SER A 2 -21.80 10.90 -7.13
CA SER A 2 -21.17 11.72 -6.09
C SER A 2 -20.51 10.80 -5.04
N PRO A 3 -19.36 11.16 -4.46
CA PRO A 3 -18.72 10.32 -3.44
C PRO A 3 -19.62 10.20 -2.21
N ALA A 4 -19.56 9.04 -1.55
CA ALA A 4 -20.23 8.84 -0.26
C ALA A 4 -19.69 9.84 0.77
N ARG A 5 -20.56 10.25 1.71
CA ARG A 5 -20.15 11.16 2.78
C ARG A 5 -19.10 10.46 3.67
N PRO A 6 -18.02 11.16 4.07
CA PRO A 6 -17.05 10.60 5.00
C PRO A 6 -17.71 10.20 6.32
N HIS A 7 -17.23 9.12 6.92
CA HIS A 7 -17.61 8.69 8.27
C HIS A 7 -16.36 8.54 9.15
N GLY A 8 -16.57 8.55 10.47
CA GLY A 8 -15.48 8.35 11.43
C GLY A 8 -14.87 6.95 11.33
N VAL A 9 -13.58 6.85 11.66
CA VAL A 9 -12.86 5.58 11.85
C VAL A 9 -12.74 5.33 13.36
N LYS A 10 -13.29 4.23 13.86
CA LYS A 10 -13.24 3.82 15.28
C LYS A 10 -12.27 2.65 15.45
N ASP A 11 -11.59 2.57 16.59
CA ASP A 11 -10.71 1.46 16.98
C ASP A 11 -9.61 1.12 15.96
N ALA A 12 -9.05 2.15 15.32
CA ALA A 12 -7.99 1.97 14.32
C ALA A 12 -6.65 1.57 14.95
N CYS A 13 -5.99 0.57 14.36
CA CYS A 13 -4.61 0.24 14.66
C CYS A 13 -3.66 0.87 13.63
N ARG A 14 -2.50 1.34 14.09
CA ARG A 14 -1.47 1.89 13.20
C ARG A 14 -0.81 0.76 12.40
N LEU A 15 -0.88 0.83 11.07
CA LEU A 15 -0.20 -0.12 10.18
C LEU A 15 1.31 0.13 10.12
N LEU A 16 1.73 1.39 10.08
CA LEU A 16 3.13 1.81 9.92
C LEU A 16 3.46 2.98 10.85
N ASN A 17 4.63 2.95 11.50
CA ASN A 17 5.21 4.09 12.22
C ASN A 17 6.42 4.60 11.44
N LEU A 18 6.31 5.74 10.79
CA LEU A 18 7.35 6.25 9.90
C LEU A 18 8.03 7.47 10.51
N GLY A 19 9.32 7.65 10.20
CA GLY A 19 10.09 8.86 10.51
C GLY A 19 10.04 9.87 9.37
N ASP A 20 11.04 10.75 9.31
CA ASP A 20 11.15 11.76 8.27
C ASP A 20 11.70 11.19 6.94
N SER A 21 11.66 12.02 5.89
CA SER A 21 12.21 11.70 4.56
C SER A 21 11.55 10.52 3.85
N ILE A 22 10.25 10.30 4.10
CA ILE A 22 9.45 9.35 3.33
C ILE A 22 9.06 9.98 1.99
N THR A 23 9.58 9.42 0.90
CA THR A 23 9.28 9.87 -0.45
C THR A 23 8.10 9.10 -1.03
N THR A 24 7.52 9.62 -2.10
CA THR A 24 6.47 8.92 -2.88
C THR A 24 6.96 7.58 -3.42
N HIS A 25 8.26 7.44 -3.69
CA HIS A 25 8.85 6.20 -4.14
C HIS A 25 8.86 5.11 -3.05
N HIS A 26 8.98 5.50 -1.77
CA HIS A 26 8.84 4.53 -0.66
C HIS A 26 7.40 4.05 -0.50
N ILE A 27 6.41 4.91 -0.78
CA ILE A 27 4.98 4.59 -0.68
C ILE A 27 4.51 3.78 -1.90
N SER A 28 4.99 4.16 -3.09
CA SER A 28 4.66 3.55 -4.37
C SER A 28 5.96 3.34 -5.16
N PRO A 29 6.62 2.19 -5.01
CA PRO A 29 7.82 1.89 -5.77
C PRO A 29 7.48 1.75 -7.25
N ALA A 30 8.37 2.27 -8.09
CA ALA A 30 8.31 2.13 -9.55
C ALA A 30 9.51 1.30 -10.04
N GLY A 31 9.36 0.61 -11.17
CA GLY A 31 10.40 -0.27 -11.73
C GLY A 31 9.97 -1.74 -11.72
N SER A 32 10.96 -2.64 -11.71
CA SER A 32 10.72 -4.09 -11.72
C SER A 32 10.13 -4.58 -10.39
N ILE A 33 9.17 -5.51 -10.47
CA ILE A 33 8.60 -6.17 -9.30
C ILE A 33 9.65 -7.10 -8.69
N HIS A 34 9.96 -6.90 -7.41
CA HIS A 34 10.91 -7.76 -6.70
C HIS A 34 10.37 -9.19 -6.61
N ARG A 35 11.23 -10.19 -6.88
CA ARG A 35 10.83 -11.60 -6.96
C ARG A 35 10.19 -12.14 -5.68
N ASP A 36 10.64 -11.64 -4.53
CA ASP A 36 10.13 -12.06 -3.21
C ASP A 36 9.02 -11.14 -2.68
N SER A 37 8.45 -10.28 -3.52
CA SER A 37 7.35 -9.40 -3.10
C SER A 37 5.99 -10.13 -3.11
N PRO A 38 5.02 -9.68 -2.30
CA PRO A 38 3.65 -10.18 -2.36
C PRO A 38 3.03 -10.08 -3.76
N ALA A 39 3.38 -9.04 -4.52
CA ALA A 39 2.92 -8.85 -5.89
C ALA A 39 3.45 -9.93 -6.85
N ALA A 40 4.73 -10.32 -6.72
CA ALA A 40 5.30 -11.41 -7.50
C ALA A 40 4.61 -12.75 -7.18
N GLY A 41 4.39 -13.04 -5.89
CA GLY A 41 3.65 -14.24 -5.48
C GLY A 41 2.24 -14.29 -6.04
N TYR A 42 1.52 -13.17 -6.04
CA TYR A 42 0.21 -13.07 -6.68
C TYR A 42 0.28 -13.37 -8.18
N LEU A 43 1.19 -12.72 -8.92
CA LEU A 43 1.31 -12.90 -10.36
C LEU A 43 1.71 -14.33 -10.75
N MET A 44 2.56 -14.99 -9.95
CA MET A 44 2.94 -16.39 -10.18
C MET A 44 1.79 -17.37 -9.92
N ASN A 45 0.87 -17.04 -9.00
CA ASN A 45 -0.28 -17.87 -8.67
C ASN A 45 -1.47 -17.65 -9.62
N VAL A 46 -1.54 -16.49 -10.27
CA VAL A 46 -2.65 -16.10 -11.17
C VAL A 46 -2.32 -16.39 -12.64
N GLY A 47 -1.03 -16.52 -12.99
CA GLY A 47 -0.58 -16.97 -14.31
C GLY A 47 -0.81 -18.46 -14.53
#